data_AF-A0A937U489-F1
#
_entry.id   AF-A0A937U489-F1
#
_cell.length_a   1.000
_cell.length_b   1.000
_cell.length_c   1.000
_cell.angle_alpha   90.00
_cell.angle_beta   90.00
_cell.angle_gamma   90.00
#
_symmetry.space_group_name_H-M   'P 1'
#
loop_
_entity.id
_entity.type
_entity.pdbx_description
1 polymer ?
#
loop_
_entity_poly.entity_id
_entity_poly.type
_entity_poly.pdbx_seq_one_letter_code
_entity_poly.pdbx_strand_id
1 'polypeptide(L)'
;MKQTALKKTVLEYTHHAIDDNFTDHLGRCRAFLRQKSVSATGEGIRETAEWVKFWIEELGGDVTLWGDPSYPIVFGRLDRGSPKTLIIYGMDDVQPAEEANWIGIYHVRVLSIKHADHFPE
;
A
#
# COMPACT_ATOMS: atom_id res chain seq x y z
N MET A 1 6.09 -32.05 14.75
CA MET A 1 6.74 -32.08 13.43
C MET A 1 5.82 -31.63 12.27
N LYS A 2 4.51 -31.95 12.24
CA LYS A 2 3.62 -31.57 11.12
C LYS A 2 3.30 -30.06 10.98
N GLN A 3 3.10 -29.33 12.08
CA GLN A 3 2.66 -27.92 12.01
C GLN A 3 3.73 -26.93 11.57
N THR A 4 5.01 -27.19 11.90
CA THR A 4 6.14 -26.37 11.45
C THR A 4 6.37 -26.53 9.94
N ALA A 5 6.27 -27.76 9.42
CA ALA A 5 6.35 -28.04 8.00
C ALA A 5 5.20 -27.38 7.22
N LEU A 6 3.97 -27.45 7.75
CA LEU A 6 2.79 -26.80 7.14
C LEU A 6 2.92 -25.26 7.08
N LYS A 7 3.50 -24.64 8.12
CA LYS A 7 3.77 -23.19 8.11
C LYS A 7 4.81 -22.80 7.07
N LYS A 8 5.86 -23.62 6.91
CA LYS A 8 6.90 -23.41 5.91
C LYS A 8 6.32 -23.46 4.49
N THR A 9 5.44 -24.42 4.20
CA THR A 9 4.80 -24.55 2.90
C THR A 9 3.81 -23.41 2.59
N VAL A 10 3.08 -22.90 3.59
CA VAL A 10 2.19 -21.74 3.39
C VAL A 10 2.99 -20.48 3.07
N LEU A 11 4.11 -20.26 3.74
CA LEU A 11 4.97 -19.11 3.48
C LEU A 11 5.60 -19.19 2.09
N GLU A 12 6.12 -20.36 1.70
CA GLU A 12 6.66 -20.63 0.36
C GLU A 12 5.60 -20.38 -0.72
N TYR A 13 4.39 -20.94 -0.55
CA TYR A 13 3.26 -20.68 -1.44
C TYR A 13 2.92 -19.18 -1.54
N THR A 14 2.95 -18.47 -0.41
CA THR A 14 2.62 -17.03 -0.37
C THR A 14 3.66 -16.21 -1.13
N HIS A 15 4.95 -16.51 -0.98
CA HIS A 15 6.01 -15.85 -1.73
C HIS A 15 5.88 -16.11 -3.24
N HIS A 16 5.65 -17.37 -3.64
CA HIS A 16 5.40 -17.70 -5.05
C HIS A 16 4.19 -16.94 -5.61
N ALA A 17 3.08 -16.88 -4.87
CA ALA A 17 1.90 -16.13 -5.30
C ALA A 17 2.20 -14.63 -5.46
N ILE A 18 3.04 -14.03 -4.60
CA ILE A 18 3.45 -12.62 -4.75
C ILE A 18 4.32 -12.44 -6.00
N ASP A 19 5.29 -13.34 -6.22
CA ASP A 19 6.21 -13.27 -7.36
C ASP A 19 5.47 -13.45 -8.69
N ASP A 20 4.58 -14.45 -8.77
CA ASP A 20 3.79 -14.76 -9.98
C ASP A 20 2.85 -13.60 -10.37
N ASN A 21 2.43 -12.78 -9.40
CA ASN A 21 1.51 -11.66 -9.61
C ASN A 21 2.19 -10.29 -9.55
N PHE A 22 3.53 -10.23 -9.62
CA PHE A 22 4.30 -9.00 -9.46
C PHE A 22 3.83 -7.86 -10.39
N THR A 23 3.56 -8.17 -11.66
CA THR A 23 3.15 -7.17 -12.66
C THR A 23 1.84 -6.48 -12.28
N ASP A 24 0.87 -7.25 -11.79
CA ASP A 24 -0.44 -6.73 -11.40
C ASP A 24 -0.34 -5.93 -10.09
N HIS A 25 0.42 -6.44 -9.12
CA HIS A 25 0.71 -5.71 -7.87
C HIS A 25 1.40 -4.37 -8.15
N LEU A 26 2.41 -4.35 -9.04
CA LEU A 26 3.06 -3.13 -9.48
C LEU A 26 2.07 -2.18 -10.15
N GLY A 27 1.16 -2.69 -10.98
CA GLY A 27 0.08 -1.91 -11.58
C GLY A 27 -0.81 -1.23 -10.53
N ARG A 28 -1.24 -1.99 -9.51
CA ARG A 28 -2.06 -1.48 -8.39
C ARG A 28 -1.31 -0.42 -7.58
N CYS A 29 -0.05 -0.66 -7.21
CA CYS A 29 0.78 0.31 -6.49
C CYS A 29 0.94 1.61 -7.29
N ARG A 30 1.19 1.50 -8.60
CA ARG A 30 1.29 2.68 -9.49
C ARG A 30 -0.02 3.43 -9.62
N ALA A 31 -1.16 2.74 -9.61
CA ALA A 31 -2.47 3.39 -9.65
C ALA A 31 -2.72 4.17 -8.34
N PHE A 32 -2.45 3.54 -7.20
CA PHE A 32 -2.62 4.17 -5.89
C PHE A 32 -1.66 5.36 -5.69
N LEU A 33 -0.38 5.23 -6.05
CA LEU A 33 0.58 6.33 -5.96
C LEU A 33 0.29 7.50 -6.91
N ARG A 34 -0.61 7.34 -7.88
CA ARG A 34 -1.12 8.45 -8.72
C ARG A 34 -2.32 9.16 -8.10
N GLN A 35 -3.01 8.51 -7.16
CA GLN A 35 -3.98 9.18 -6.33
C GLN A 35 -3.22 10.15 -5.43
N LYS A 36 -3.49 11.43 -5.59
CA LYS A 36 -2.93 12.42 -4.69
C LYS A 36 -3.55 12.25 -3.30
N SER A 37 -2.75 12.48 -2.27
CA SER A 37 -3.16 12.44 -0.87
C SER A 37 -2.38 13.48 -0.07
N VAL A 38 -2.36 14.73 -0.54
CA VAL A 38 -1.43 15.75 -0.02
C VAL A 38 -1.99 16.38 1.26
N SER A 39 -1.37 16.13 2.41
CA SER A 39 -1.91 16.58 3.70
C SER A 39 -1.87 18.09 3.93
N ALA A 40 -0.92 18.79 3.32
CA ALA A 40 -0.84 20.25 3.45
C ALA A 40 -2.02 20.98 2.77
N THR A 41 -2.60 20.40 1.73
CA THR A 41 -3.66 21.03 0.91
C THR A 41 -5.00 20.32 1.02
N GLY A 42 -5.02 19.07 1.52
CA GLY A 42 -6.20 18.20 1.53
C GLY A 42 -6.50 17.56 0.18
N GLU A 43 -5.67 17.81 -0.85
CA GLU A 43 -5.92 17.30 -2.21
C GLU A 43 -5.92 15.77 -2.23
N GLY A 44 -7.08 15.20 -2.56
CA GLY A 44 -7.25 13.76 -2.79
C GLY A 44 -7.27 12.89 -1.52
N ILE A 45 -7.28 13.49 -0.32
CA ILE A 45 -7.29 12.75 0.95
C ILE A 45 -8.55 11.88 1.09
N ARG A 46 -9.72 12.43 0.78
CA ARG A 46 -11.00 11.71 0.83
C ARG A 46 -11.00 10.52 -0.14
N GLU A 47 -10.58 10.76 -1.37
CA GLU A 47 -10.54 9.78 -2.45
C GLU A 47 -9.56 8.64 -2.11
N THR A 48 -8.43 8.97 -1.49
CA THR A 48 -7.46 7.97 -1.00
C THR A 48 -8.07 7.10 0.09
N ALA A 49 -8.80 7.70 1.05
CA ALA A 49 -9.47 6.95 2.11
C ALA A 49 -10.57 6.03 1.57
N GLU A 50 -11.36 6.48 0.59
CA GLU A 50 -12.37 5.63 -0.09
C GLU A 50 -11.71 4.50 -0.91
N TRP A 51 -10.50 4.71 -1.45
CA TRP A 51 -9.75 3.65 -2.14
C TRP A 51 -9.28 2.57 -1.15
N VAL A 52 -8.70 2.96 -0.01
CA VAL A 52 -8.30 2.00 1.04
C VAL A 52 -9.52 1.27 1.59
N LYS A 53 -10.64 1.97 1.80
CA LYS A 53 -11.92 1.38 2.16
C LYS A 53 -12.33 0.28 1.16
N PHE A 54 -12.32 0.59 -0.14
CA PHE A 54 -12.65 -0.37 -1.19
C PHE A 54 -11.77 -1.63 -1.14
N TRP A 55 -10.46 -1.51 -0.88
CA TRP A 55 -9.59 -2.69 -0.76
C TRP A 55 -9.92 -3.56 0.46
N ILE A 56 -10.32 -2.96 1.57
CA ILE A 56 -10.75 -3.73 2.75
C ILE A 56 -12.06 -4.47 2.45
N GLU A 57 -13.01 -3.82 1.78
CA GLU A 57 -14.27 -4.43 1.33
C GLU A 57 -14.03 -5.55 0.30
N GLU A 58 -13.11 -5.35 -0.65
CA GLU A 58 -12.70 -6.35 -1.65
C GLU A 58 -12.18 -7.64 -0.99
N LEU A 59 -11.47 -7.52 0.14
CA LEU A 59 -10.99 -8.65 0.94
C LEU A 59 -12.11 -9.31 1.79
N GLY A 60 -13.32 -8.76 1.77
CA GLY A 60 -14.47 -9.18 2.57
C GLY A 60 -14.42 -8.67 4.02
N GLY A 61 -13.74 -7.55 4.26
CA GLY A 61 -13.71 -6.88 5.56
C GLY A 61 -14.82 -5.85 5.73
N ASP A 62 -15.13 -5.54 6.99
CA ASP A 62 -16.01 -4.45 7.36
C ASP A 62 -15.19 -3.16 7.56
N VAL A 63 -15.67 -2.02 7.07
CA VAL A 63 -14.91 -0.77 7.15
C VAL A 63 -15.82 0.45 7.30
N THR A 64 -15.33 1.42 8.06
CA THR A 64 -16.02 2.68 8.35
C THR A 64 -15.03 3.83 8.29
N LEU A 65 -15.47 5.00 7.81
CA LEU A 65 -14.71 6.23 7.86
C LEU A 65 -15.09 7.03 9.11
N TRP A 66 -14.10 7.39 9.92
CA TRP A 66 -14.27 8.09 11.20
C TRP A 66 -13.60 9.46 11.19
N GLY A 67 -13.98 10.32 12.12
CA GLY A 67 -13.33 11.61 12.33
C GLY A 67 -13.81 12.68 11.36
N ASP A 68 -12.90 13.59 10.99
CA ASP A 68 -13.19 14.69 10.06
C ASP A 68 -13.44 14.12 8.65
N PRO A 69 -14.59 14.39 8.01
CA PRO A 69 -14.86 13.97 6.63
C PRO A 69 -13.80 14.41 5.61
N SER A 70 -13.05 15.48 5.89
CA SER A 70 -11.97 16.03 5.07
C SER A 70 -10.63 15.31 5.28
N TYR A 71 -10.43 14.72 6.46
CA TYR A 71 -9.26 13.91 6.85
C TYR A 71 -9.72 12.65 7.57
N PRO A 72 -10.44 11.75 6.87
CA PRO A 72 -11.07 10.63 7.53
C PRO A 72 -10.04 9.57 7.96
N ILE A 73 -10.31 8.95 9.09
CA ILE A 73 -9.62 7.75 9.55
C ILE A 73 -10.34 6.54 8.94
N VAL A 74 -9.61 5.70 8.20
CA VAL A 74 -10.14 4.42 7.72
C VAL A 74 -10.03 3.40 8.85
N PHE A 75 -11.16 3.00 9.43
CA PHE A 75 -11.21 1.96 10.44
C PHE A 75 -11.82 0.69 9.85
N GLY A 76 -10.97 -0.30 9.56
CA GLY A 76 -11.37 -1.58 8.96
C GLY A 76 -11.05 -2.79 9.81
N ARG A 77 -11.84 -3.85 9.64
CA ARG A 77 -11.68 -5.14 10.30
C ARG A 77 -11.85 -6.27 9.28
N LEU A 78 -10.89 -7.18 9.27
CA LEU A 78 -10.97 -8.45 8.55
C LEU A 78 -10.93 -9.60 9.55
N ASP A 79 -12.04 -10.31 9.71
CA ASP A 79 -12.14 -11.45 10.63
C ASP A 79 -12.21 -12.76 9.86
N ARG A 80 -11.23 -13.64 10.10
CA ARG A 80 -11.16 -15.00 9.52
C ARG A 80 -11.07 -16.08 10.61
N GLY A 81 -11.52 -15.77 11.84
CA GLY A 81 -11.53 -16.72 12.96
C GLY A 81 -10.14 -17.00 13.56
N SER A 82 -9.20 -16.07 13.41
CA SER A 82 -7.87 -16.20 14.00
C SER A 82 -7.93 -16.05 15.53
N PRO A 83 -7.19 -16.86 16.32
CA PRO A 83 -7.12 -16.71 17.77
C PRO A 83 -6.38 -15.45 18.22
N LYS A 84 -5.73 -14.73 17.31
CA LYS A 84 -5.00 -13.48 17.57
C LYS A 84 -5.47 -12.39 16.62
N THR A 85 -5.55 -11.17 17.15
CA THR A 85 -5.81 -9.94 16.39
C THR A 85 -4.50 -9.23 16.11
N LEU A 86 -4.25 -8.90 14.85
CA LEU A 86 -3.17 -8.01 14.43
C LEU A 86 -3.76 -6.62 14.15
N ILE A 87 -3.09 -5.58 14.62
CA ILE A 87 -3.42 -4.19 14.28
C ILE A 87 -2.39 -3.71 13.27
N ILE A 88 -2.87 -3.15 12.17
CA ILE A 88 -2.06 -2.46 11.17
C ILE A 88 -2.42 -0.97 11.26
N TYR A 89 -1.42 -0.13 11.51
CA TYR A 89 -1.57 1.32 11.61
C TYR A 89 -0.61 1.98 10.62
N GLY A 90 -1.10 2.99 9.91
CA GLY A 90 -0.35 3.72 8.89
C GLY A 90 -0.99 5.06 8.57
N MET A 91 -0.30 5.84 7.75
CA MET A 91 -0.74 7.12 7.21
C MET A 91 -0.71 6.99 5.68
N ASP A 92 -1.82 7.34 5.03
CA ASP A 92 -1.97 7.25 3.56
C ASP A 92 -1.80 8.61 2.86
N ASP A 93 -1.59 9.68 3.64
CA ASP A 93 -1.25 10.99 3.13
C ASP A 93 0.26 11.14 2.87
N VAL A 94 0.60 12.06 1.98
CA VAL A 94 1.96 12.40 1.60
C VAL A 94 2.20 13.90 1.69
N GLN A 95 3.48 14.27 1.77
CA GLN A 95 3.89 15.66 1.65
C GLN A 95 3.81 16.13 0.18
N PRO A 96 3.69 17.45 -0.07
CA PRO A 96 3.78 18.00 -1.41
C PRO A 96 5.07 17.57 -2.13
N ALA A 97 4.96 17.16 -3.39
CA ALA A 97 6.08 16.75 -4.21
C ALA A 97 6.49 17.88 -5.18
N GLU A 98 7.07 18.96 -4.66
CA GLU A 98 7.37 20.20 -5.39
C GLU A 98 8.87 20.43 -5.60
N GLU A 99 9.64 19.36 -5.80
CA GLU A 99 11.10 19.45 -5.96
C GLU A 99 11.49 19.83 -7.39
N ALA A 100 12.27 20.91 -7.53
CA ALA A 100 12.56 21.55 -8.82
C ALA A 100 13.29 20.65 -9.83
N ASN A 101 13.99 19.62 -9.36
CA ASN A 101 14.75 18.68 -10.20
C ASN A 101 14.03 17.34 -10.45
N TRP A 102 12.77 17.19 -10.02
CA TRP A 102 12.03 15.95 -10.21
C TRP A 102 11.42 15.85 -11.60
N ILE A 103 11.76 14.78 -12.32
CA ILE A 103 11.20 14.46 -13.64
C ILE A 103 10.15 13.34 -13.51
N GLY A 104 8.90 13.73 -13.28
CA GLY A 104 7.76 12.78 -13.27
C GLY A 104 7.16 12.53 -11.89
N ILE A 105 6.68 13.60 -11.26
CA ILE A 105 5.90 13.54 -10.02
C ILE A 105 4.67 12.63 -10.24
N TYR A 106 4.40 11.73 -9.30
CA TYR A 106 3.37 10.67 -9.39
C TYR A 106 3.54 9.68 -10.56
N HIS A 107 4.66 9.68 -11.29
CA HIS A 107 5.00 8.67 -12.28
C HIS A 107 6.00 7.65 -11.72
N VAL A 108 5.47 6.57 -11.14
CA VAL A 108 6.29 5.49 -10.58
C VAL A 108 6.88 4.61 -11.69
N ARG A 109 8.20 4.63 -11.82
CA ARG A 109 8.98 3.86 -12.81
C ARG A 109 9.77 2.75 -12.12
N VAL A 110 9.86 1.60 -12.78
CA VAL A 110 10.86 0.58 -12.40
C VAL A 110 12.11 0.92 -13.19
N LEU A 111 13.17 1.28 -12.47
CA LEU A 111 14.48 1.54 -13.06
C LEU A 111 15.38 0.35 -12.77
N SER A 112 15.92 -0.27 -13.82
CA SER A 112 17.03 -1.20 -13.65
C SER A 112 18.30 -0.36 -13.51
N ILE A 113 18.75 -0.17 -12.27
CA ILE A 113 20.06 0.43 -12.02
C ILE A 113 21.11 -0.65 -12.28
N LYS A 114 21.72 -0.62 -13.46
CA LYS A 114 22.92 -1.43 -13.75
C LYS A 114 24.12 -0.69 -13.14
N HIS A 115 24.59 -1.19 -11.99
CA HIS A 115 25.81 -0.79 -11.27
C HIS A 115 25.97 0.71 -10.98
N ALA A 116 25.80 1.07 -9.70
CA ALA A 116 26.32 2.31 -9.15
C ALA A 116 27.79 2.12 -8.77
N ASP A 117 28.67 2.02 -9.78
CA ASP A 117 30.11 2.19 -9.57
C ASP A 117 30.46 3.62 -10.01
N HIS A 118 30.96 4.42 -9.07
CA HIS A 118 31.37 5.84 -9.15
C HIS A 118 30.29 6.89 -8.85
N PHE A 119 30.27 7.30 -7.57
CA PHE A 119 30.07 8.70 -7.21
C PHE A 119 31.46 9.31 -6.95
N PRO A 120 31.89 10.35 -7.69
CA PRO A 120 33.00 11.17 -7.22
C PRO A 120 32.54 12.06 -6.06
N GLU A 121 33.44 12.32 -5.12
CA GLU A 121 33.24 13.18 -3.94
C GLU A 121 32.81 14.61 -4.29
#